data_AF-A0A954MEL9-F1
#
_entry.id   AF-A0A954MEL9-F1
#
_cell.length_a   1.000
_cell.length_b   1.000
_cell.length_c   1.000
_cell.angle_alpha   90.00
_cell.angle_beta   90.00
_cell.angle_gamma   90.00
#
_symmetry.space_group_name_H-M   'P 1'
#
loop_
_entity.id
_entity.type
_entity.pdbx_description
1 polymer ?
#
loop_
_entity_poly.entity_id
_entity_poly.type
_entity_poly.pdbx_seq_one_letter_code
_entity_poly.pdbx_strand_id
1 'polypeptide(L)'
;YCDVHPYTNSPPGGWSWTDLPGGVPDADDTPGAMLAILNLRAEGEAFSQEELAALERAAQWLLDLQNSDGGWPTFCRGWGTLPFDRSSNDLTAHVLRALSLWRKRVPAHEGAQVARRVPDALRRGLRFLKTHQRDDGSWLPLWFGNQFNHDDENPLYGTAKVILALVEIGQSDTQTARRGIQWLVDNQNDDGGWSGELGLPSSVEETSLAVEALADVRDVPKAAEAVKLGIAWLTVRIRNGTIDQPAPIGFYFAKLWYFERLYPIIFSAAALNRYVRRHSSGKPD
;
A
#
# COMPACT_ATOMS: atom_id res chain seq x y z
N TYR A 1 19.72 5.58 -0.06
CA TYR A 1 21.07 5.82 0.52
C TYR A 1 22.08 4.83 -0.02
N CYS A 2 23.28 5.30 -0.35
CA CYS A 2 24.40 4.47 -0.81
C CYS A 2 25.43 4.17 0.29
N ASP A 3 25.42 4.97 1.36
CA ASP A 3 26.28 4.82 2.53
C ASP A 3 25.47 4.48 3.79
N VAL A 4 26.15 4.04 4.84
CA VAL A 4 25.55 3.82 6.16
C VAL A 4 24.99 5.14 6.70
N HIS A 5 23.75 5.14 7.18
CA HIS A 5 23.10 6.35 7.65
C HIS A 5 23.79 6.89 8.94
N PRO A 6 24.24 8.15 8.98
CA PRO A 6 25.15 8.65 10.01
C PRO A 6 24.54 8.76 11.41
N TYR A 7 23.21 8.80 11.53
CA TYR A 7 22.51 8.97 12.82
C TYR A 7 21.88 7.68 13.34
N THR A 8 21.51 6.76 12.45
CA THR A 8 20.77 5.53 12.80
C THR A 8 21.58 4.26 12.57
N ASN A 9 22.76 4.37 11.95
CA ASN A 9 23.56 3.24 11.48
C ASN A 9 22.78 2.26 10.59
N SER A 10 21.68 2.69 9.97
CA SER A 10 20.97 1.88 8.99
C SER A 10 21.92 1.51 7.84
N PRO A 11 21.96 0.24 7.42
CA PRO A 11 22.65 -0.14 6.20
C PRO A 11 22.16 0.66 4.99
N PRO A 12 23.00 0.82 3.96
CA PRO A 12 22.58 1.44 2.70
C PRO A 12 21.54 0.57 1.97
N GLY A 13 20.78 1.20 1.09
CA GLY A 13 19.82 0.53 0.19
C GLY A 13 18.39 1.04 0.31
N GLY A 14 17.96 1.55 1.47
CA GLY A 14 16.64 2.14 1.62
C GLY A 14 16.54 3.58 1.07
N TRP A 15 15.30 4.04 0.87
CA TRP A 15 14.90 5.42 0.62
C TRP A 15 14.15 5.95 1.85
N SER A 16 14.20 7.26 2.03
CA SER A 16 13.49 8.00 3.06
C SER A 16 12.46 8.92 2.43
N TRP A 17 11.55 9.40 3.27
CA TRP A 17 10.54 10.40 2.94
C TRP A 17 11.09 11.73 2.34
N THR A 18 12.37 12.06 2.56
CA THR A 18 12.97 13.32 2.10
C THR A 18 14.37 13.11 1.51
N ASP A 19 14.70 13.86 0.46
CA ASP A 19 16.03 13.94 -0.12
C ASP A 19 17.02 14.78 0.73
N LEU A 20 16.52 15.46 1.76
CA LEU A 20 17.32 16.29 2.66
C LEU A 20 18.21 15.45 3.60
N PRO A 21 19.36 16.00 4.03
CA PRO A 21 20.21 15.35 5.03
C PRO A 21 19.44 15.01 6.30
N GLY A 22 19.60 13.77 6.79
CA GLY A 22 18.94 13.27 8.00
C GLY A 22 17.67 12.46 7.76
N GLY A 23 17.19 12.35 6.51
CA GLY A 23 16.12 11.41 6.16
C GLY A 23 16.48 9.97 6.55
N VAL A 24 15.65 9.34 7.38
CA VAL A 24 15.88 7.96 7.81
C VAL A 24 15.24 7.02 6.79
N PRO A 25 15.97 6.04 6.22
CA PRO A 25 15.36 5.08 5.31
C PRO A 25 14.33 4.21 6.02
N ASP A 26 13.22 3.94 5.34
CA ASP A 26 12.07 3.26 5.93
C ASP A 26 11.35 2.31 4.95
N ALA A 27 10.54 1.42 5.52
CA ALA A 27 9.75 0.42 4.78
C ALA A 27 8.44 0.96 4.20
N ASP A 28 8.15 2.26 4.32
CA ASP A 28 7.01 2.88 3.64
C ASP A 28 7.45 3.47 2.30
N ASP A 29 8.52 4.27 2.31
CA ASP A 29 9.07 4.96 1.14
C ASP A 29 9.91 4.05 0.24
N THR A 30 10.71 3.13 0.81
CA THR A 30 11.56 2.23 0.02
C THR A 30 10.75 1.40 -1.00
N PRO A 31 9.65 0.73 -0.61
CA PRO A 31 8.80 0.04 -1.58
C PRO A 31 8.18 0.96 -2.64
N GLY A 32 7.79 2.19 -2.25
CA GLY A 32 7.26 3.19 -3.17
C GLY A 32 8.28 3.56 -4.26
N ALA A 33 9.52 3.85 -3.87
CA ALA A 33 10.62 4.14 -4.79
C ALA A 33 10.91 2.96 -5.73
N MET A 34 10.93 1.72 -5.21
CA MET A 34 11.08 0.52 -6.03
C MET A 34 9.96 0.41 -7.06
N LEU A 35 8.70 0.55 -6.65
CA LEU A 35 7.54 0.47 -7.54
C LEU A 35 7.60 1.56 -8.62
N ALA A 36 8.05 2.77 -8.29
CA ALA A 36 8.22 3.84 -9.27
C ALA A 36 9.25 3.47 -10.35
N ILE A 37 10.46 3.06 -9.97
CA ILE A 37 11.51 2.65 -10.93
C ILE A 37 11.02 1.49 -11.82
N LEU A 38 10.38 0.49 -11.21
CA LEU A 38 9.92 -0.70 -11.91
C LEU A 38 8.78 -0.41 -12.91
N ASN A 39 7.94 0.60 -12.67
CA ASN A 39 6.81 0.96 -13.53
C ASN A 39 7.12 2.11 -14.51
N LEU A 40 8.16 2.91 -14.27
CA LEU A 40 8.61 3.94 -15.22
C LEU A 40 9.24 3.35 -16.49
N ARG A 41 9.70 2.09 -16.43
CA ARG A 41 10.17 1.34 -17.60
C ARG A 41 9.02 0.56 -18.23
N ALA A 42 8.80 0.76 -19.52
CA ALA A 42 7.83 -0.05 -20.27
C ALA A 42 8.26 -1.54 -20.29
N GLU A 43 7.33 -2.44 -20.60
CA GLU A 43 7.68 -3.85 -20.82
C GLU A 43 8.68 -3.96 -21.98
N GLY A 44 9.80 -4.65 -21.73
CA GLY A 44 10.87 -4.81 -22.71
C GLY A 44 11.94 -3.70 -22.71
N GLU A 45 11.72 -2.59 -22.00
CA GLU A 45 12.78 -1.60 -21.79
C GLU A 45 13.80 -2.12 -20.75
N ALA A 46 15.08 -2.03 -21.11
CA ALA A 46 16.17 -2.41 -20.22
C ALA A 46 16.35 -1.38 -19.11
N PHE A 47 16.57 -1.87 -17.89
CA PHE A 47 17.03 -1.04 -16.78
C PHE A 47 18.50 -0.68 -16.98
N SER A 48 18.89 0.52 -16.53
CA SER A 48 20.30 0.88 -16.43
C SER A 48 20.99 0.03 -15.34
N GLN A 49 22.32 -0.06 -15.41
CA GLN A 49 23.10 -0.74 -14.37
C GLN A 49 22.94 -0.09 -12.98
N GLU A 50 22.75 1.23 -12.95
CA GLU A 50 22.49 1.97 -11.71
C GLU A 50 21.11 1.64 -11.13
N GLU A 51 20.09 1.55 -11.97
CA GLU A 51 18.73 1.17 -11.57
C GLU A 51 18.71 -0.27 -11.02
N LEU A 52 19.35 -1.22 -11.71
CA LEU A 52 19.46 -2.61 -11.25
C LEU A 52 20.16 -2.68 -9.90
N ALA A 53 21.30 -2.00 -9.76
CA ALA A 53 22.05 -1.99 -8.50
C ALA A 53 21.27 -1.32 -7.36
N ALA A 54 20.52 -0.24 -7.64
CA ALA A 54 19.67 0.43 -6.67
C ALA A 54 18.52 -0.49 -6.21
N LEU A 55 17.83 -1.14 -7.16
CA LEU A 55 16.75 -2.08 -6.89
C LEU A 55 17.23 -3.30 -6.09
N GLU A 56 18.41 -3.84 -6.40
CA GLU A 56 18.99 -4.96 -5.67
C GLU A 56 19.32 -4.56 -4.22
N ARG A 57 19.94 -3.40 -4.00
CA ARG A 57 20.21 -2.88 -2.64
C ARG A 57 18.91 -2.64 -1.87
N ALA A 58 17.88 -2.12 -2.53
CA ALA A 58 16.55 -1.91 -1.94
C ALA A 58 15.95 -3.23 -1.43
N ALA A 59 15.92 -4.23 -2.32
CA ALA A 59 15.37 -5.54 -2.01
C ALA A 59 16.18 -6.22 -0.89
N GLN A 60 17.51 -6.11 -0.92
CA GLN A 60 18.37 -6.63 0.13
C GLN A 60 18.08 -5.95 1.48
N TRP A 61 17.97 -4.62 1.52
CA TRP A 61 17.67 -3.86 2.73
C TRP A 61 16.32 -4.27 3.34
N LEU A 62 15.27 -4.37 2.52
CA LEU A 62 13.95 -4.85 2.96
C LEU A 62 14.01 -6.29 3.50
N LEU A 63 14.73 -7.19 2.83
CA LEU A 63 14.87 -8.59 3.31
C LEU A 63 15.57 -8.68 4.67
N ASP A 64 16.50 -7.78 4.96
CA ASP A 64 17.22 -7.75 6.24
C ASP A 64 16.41 -7.09 7.35
N LEU A 65 15.50 -6.19 6.99
CA LEU A 65 14.60 -5.48 7.89
C LEU A 65 13.45 -6.35 8.44
N GLN A 66 13.03 -7.39 7.71
CA GLN A 66 11.85 -8.20 8.06
C GLN A 66 11.95 -8.83 9.46
N ASN A 67 10.91 -8.63 10.28
CA ASN A 67 10.83 -9.16 11.64
C ASN A 67 10.53 -10.67 11.67
N SER A 68 10.82 -11.34 12.80
CA SER A 68 10.64 -12.79 12.96
C SER A 68 9.18 -13.25 12.84
N ASP A 69 8.22 -12.38 13.17
CA ASP A 69 6.77 -12.61 12.96
C ASP A 69 6.39 -12.69 11.46
N GLY A 70 7.25 -12.17 10.58
CA GLY A 70 7.08 -12.15 9.13
C GLY A 70 6.63 -10.82 8.57
N GLY A 71 6.27 -9.84 9.40
CA GLY A 71 5.91 -8.51 8.95
C GLY A 71 7.12 -7.58 8.83
N TRP A 72 6.86 -6.37 8.33
CA TRP A 72 7.86 -5.31 8.22
C TRP A 72 7.56 -4.16 9.18
N PRO A 73 8.56 -3.72 9.96
CA PRO A 73 8.51 -2.48 10.74
C PRO A 73 8.78 -1.27 9.83
N THR A 74 8.75 -0.06 10.40
CA THR A 74 9.04 1.17 9.65
C THR A 74 10.55 1.33 9.44
N PHE A 75 11.35 1.26 10.51
CA PHE A 75 12.76 1.64 10.50
C PHE A 75 13.71 0.51 10.92
N CYS A 76 13.43 -0.15 12.05
CA CYS A 76 14.39 -1.05 12.70
C CYS A 76 13.84 -2.46 12.91
N ARG A 77 14.64 -3.46 12.52
CA ARG A 77 14.36 -4.85 12.84
C ARG A 77 14.49 -5.10 14.34
N GLY A 78 13.54 -5.87 14.90
CA GLY A 78 13.57 -6.33 16.28
C GLY A 78 12.99 -5.34 17.28
N TRP A 79 12.51 -4.18 16.84
CA TRP A 79 11.86 -3.18 17.69
C TRP A 79 10.36 -3.44 17.89
N GLY A 80 9.93 -4.70 17.72
CA GLY A 80 8.52 -5.11 17.72
C GLY A 80 7.72 -4.81 18.99
N THR A 81 8.39 -4.55 20.11
CA THR A 81 7.75 -4.13 21.37
C THR A 81 7.45 -2.64 21.43
N LEU A 82 8.05 -1.82 20.55
CA LEU A 82 7.80 -0.39 20.46
C LEU A 82 6.61 -0.17 19.53
N PRO A 83 5.53 0.49 20.00
CA PRO A 83 4.30 0.65 19.21
C PRO A 83 4.53 1.28 17.83
N PHE A 84 5.54 2.14 17.71
CA PHE A 84 5.86 2.92 16.51
C PHE A 84 6.71 2.20 15.46
N ASP A 85 7.32 1.08 15.83
CA ASP A 85 8.24 0.36 14.94
C ASP A 85 8.01 -1.16 15.01
N ARG A 86 6.79 -1.53 15.39
CA ARG A 86 6.28 -2.89 15.23
C ARG A 86 6.00 -3.17 13.77
N SER A 87 5.97 -4.46 13.43
CA SER A 87 5.45 -4.91 12.15
C SER A 87 4.02 -4.39 11.94
N SER A 88 3.71 -3.87 10.74
CA SER A 88 2.37 -3.40 10.42
C SER A 88 1.83 -3.94 9.10
N ASN A 89 0.51 -3.88 8.93
CA ASN A 89 -0.17 -4.50 7.79
C ASN A 89 0.05 -3.73 6.49
N ASP A 90 -0.05 -2.40 6.53
CA ASP A 90 0.17 -1.48 5.41
C ASP A 90 1.62 -1.54 4.90
N LEU A 91 2.61 -1.44 5.80
CA LEU A 91 4.03 -1.54 5.44
C LEU A 91 4.36 -2.92 4.87
N THR A 92 3.85 -3.99 5.51
CA THR A 92 4.00 -5.35 4.97
C THR A 92 3.39 -5.47 3.58
N ALA A 93 2.21 -4.88 3.34
CA ALA A 93 1.58 -4.87 2.03
C ALA A 93 2.41 -4.11 0.98
N HIS A 94 2.96 -2.93 1.33
CA HIS A 94 3.85 -2.16 0.46
C HIS A 94 5.09 -2.98 0.05
N VAL A 95 5.75 -3.62 1.02
CA VAL A 95 6.93 -4.45 0.75
C VAL A 95 6.60 -5.68 -0.09
N LEU A 96 5.46 -6.35 0.16
CA LEU A 96 5.02 -7.49 -0.67
C LEU A 96 4.84 -7.09 -2.14
N ARG A 97 4.25 -5.92 -2.41
CA ARG A 97 4.09 -5.39 -3.78
C ARG A 97 5.44 -5.17 -4.45
N ALA A 98 6.33 -4.43 -3.79
CA ALA A 98 7.63 -4.08 -4.34
C ALA A 98 8.49 -5.33 -4.61
N LEU A 99 8.62 -6.25 -3.65
CA LEU A 99 9.42 -7.46 -3.82
C LEU A 99 8.83 -8.42 -4.87
N SER A 100 7.51 -8.52 -4.96
CA SER A 100 6.83 -9.32 -5.98
C SER A 100 7.08 -8.77 -7.38
N LEU A 101 6.94 -7.45 -7.58
CA LEU A 101 7.20 -6.82 -8.87
C LEU A 101 8.69 -6.86 -9.23
N TRP A 102 9.57 -6.61 -8.27
CA TRP A 102 11.02 -6.71 -8.43
C TRP A 102 11.41 -8.09 -8.96
N ARG A 103 10.91 -9.17 -8.32
CA ARG A 103 11.17 -10.55 -8.76
C ARG A 103 10.66 -10.85 -10.17
N LYS A 104 9.56 -10.21 -10.60
CA LYS A 104 8.99 -10.38 -11.95
C LYS A 104 9.78 -9.62 -13.03
N ARG A 105 10.35 -8.45 -12.69
CA ARG A 105 10.92 -7.50 -13.64
C ARG A 105 12.45 -7.51 -13.69
N VAL A 106 13.12 -7.88 -12.60
CA VAL A 106 14.59 -7.93 -12.55
C VAL A 106 15.09 -9.29 -13.05
N PRO A 107 16.02 -9.34 -14.03
CA PRO A 107 16.52 -10.60 -14.58
C PRO A 107 17.15 -11.49 -13.53
N ALA A 108 16.98 -12.81 -13.62
CA ALA A 108 17.42 -13.75 -12.57
C ALA A 108 18.95 -13.77 -12.30
N HIS A 109 19.78 -13.32 -13.25
CA HIS A 109 21.22 -13.18 -13.03
C HIS A 109 21.56 -11.93 -12.21
N GLU A 110 20.78 -10.86 -12.36
CA GLU A 110 20.86 -9.64 -11.56
C GLU A 110 20.18 -9.90 -10.20
N GLY A 111 20.93 -9.86 -9.10
CA GLY A 111 20.37 -10.15 -7.77
C GLY A 111 20.10 -11.62 -7.45
N ALA A 112 20.82 -12.57 -8.05
CA ALA A 112 20.62 -14.00 -7.84
C ALA A 112 20.59 -14.43 -6.35
N GLN A 113 21.37 -13.79 -5.47
CA GLN A 113 21.35 -14.05 -4.03
C GLN A 113 20.07 -13.53 -3.37
N VAL A 114 19.70 -12.28 -3.65
CA VAL A 114 18.48 -11.63 -3.16
C VAL A 114 17.24 -12.41 -3.63
N ALA A 115 17.21 -12.78 -4.91
CA ALA A 115 16.11 -13.50 -5.56
C ALA A 115 15.81 -14.85 -4.90
N ARG A 116 16.81 -15.52 -4.31
CA ARG A 116 16.61 -16.79 -3.57
C ARG A 116 15.87 -16.59 -2.24
N ARG A 117 16.01 -15.42 -1.60
CA ARG A 117 15.39 -15.10 -0.30
C ARG A 117 13.97 -14.55 -0.44
N VAL A 118 13.68 -13.86 -1.53
CA VAL A 118 12.37 -13.21 -1.76
C VAL A 118 11.17 -14.16 -1.60
N PRO A 119 11.15 -15.39 -2.15
CA PRO A 119 10.00 -16.29 -2.00
C PRO A 119 9.65 -16.59 -0.53
N ASP A 120 10.64 -16.81 0.33
CA ASP A 120 10.41 -17.06 1.75
C ASP A 120 9.90 -15.80 2.47
N ALA A 121 10.49 -14.64 2.16
CA ALA A 121 10.06 -13.37 2.72
C ALA A 121 8.60 -13.06 2.36
N LEU A 122 8.20 -13.24 1.09
CA LEU A 122 6.81 -13.09 0.64
C LEU A 122 5.87 -14.04 1.38
N ARG A 123 6.24 -15.32 1.52
CA ARG A 123 5.44 -16.32 2.25
C ARG A 123 5.25 -15.93 3.72
N ARG A 124 6.29 -15.40 4.36
CA ARG A 124 6.24 -14.93 5.76
C ARG A 124 5.37 -13.68 5.89
N GLY A 125 5.46 -12.72 4.97
CA GLY A 125 4.59 -11.54 4.94
C GLY A 125 3.12 -11.88 4.73
N LEU A 126 2.82 -12.78 3.80
CA LEU A 126 1.45 -13.29 3.59
C LEU A 126 0.89 -13.96 4.85
N ARG A 127 1.73 -14.75 5.56
CA ARG A 127 1.33 -15.35 6.83
C ARG A 127 1.06 -14.27 7.89
N PHE A 128 1.92 -13.25 7.99
CA PHE A 128 1.75 -12.13 8.90
C PHE A 128 0.40 -11.43 8.66
N LEU A 129 0.09 -11.05 7.42
CA LEU A 129 -1.19 -10.42 7.09
C LEU A 129 -2.39 -11.31 7.43
N LYS A 130 -2.29 -12.62 7.15
CA LYS A 130 -3.34 -13.57 7.51
C LYS A 130 -3.59 -13.65 9.02
N THR A 131 -2.54 -13.63 9.84
CA THR A 131 -2.68 -13.76 11.31
C THR A 131 -3.05 -12.45 12.00
N HIS A 132 -2.90 -11.31 11.32
CA HIS A 132 -3.23 -9.97 11.84
C HIS A 132 -4.52 -9.39 11.21
N GLN A 133 -5.24 -10.18 10.41
CA GLN A 133 -6.59 -9.84 9.96
C GLN A 133 -7.55 -9.90 11.15
N ARG A 134 -8.38 -8.88 11.34
CA ARG A 134 -9.43 -8.84 12.35
C ARG A 134 -10.55 -9.85 12.07
N ASP A 135 -11.41 -10.09 13.04
CA ASP A 135 -12.53 -11.03 12.93
C ASP A 135 -13.58 -10.58 11.89
N ASP A 136 -13.73 -9.27 11.70
CA ASP A 136 -14.58 -8.66 10.66
C ASP A 136 -13.96 -8.72 9.25
N GLY A 137 -12.67 -9.06 9.14
CA GLY A 137 -11.94 -9.13 7.87
C GLY A 137 -11.05 -7.93 7.57
N SER A 138 -11.06 -6.89 8.39
CA SER A 138 -10.27 -5.67 8.19
C SER A 138 -8.82 -5.78 8.68
N TRP A 139 -8.00 -4.81 8.28
CA TRP A 139 -6.64 -4.59 8.80
C TRP A 139 -6.46 -3.14 9.23
N LEU A 140 -5.66 -2.95 10.28
CA LEU A 140 -5.21 -1.62 10.68
C LEU A 140 -3.87 -1.23 10.05
N PRO A 141 -3.73 0.04 9.63
CA PRO A 141 -2.44 0.64 9.33
C PRO A 141 -1.71 1.08 10.60
N LEU A 142 -0.44 1.49 10.45
CA LEU A 142 0.36 2.03 11.55
C LEU A 142 0.36 3.57 11.61
N TRP A 143 0.52 4.22 10.46
CA TRP A 143 0.76 5.67 10.35
C TRP A 143 -0.46 6.49 9.92
N PHE A 144 -1.59 5.81 9.70
CA PHE A 144 -2.82 6.39 9.17
C PHE A 144 -3.97 6.19 10.15
N GLY A 145 -4.79 7.22 10.29
CA GLY A 145 -5.93 7.26 11.20
C GLY A 145 -7.12 7.97 10.56
N ASN A 146 -8.22 8.06 11.29
CA ASN A 146 -9.37 8.88 10.89
C ASN A 146 -9.83 9.73 12.08
N GLN A 147 -9.79 11.06 11.93
CA GLN A 147 -10.08 12.01 13.01
C GLN A 147 -11.54 11.96 13.50
N PHE A 148 -12.45 11.45 12.68
CA PHE A 148 -13.86 11.33 13.02
C PHE A 148 -14.20 9.99 13.68
N ASN A 149 -13.27 9.03 13.67
CA ASN A 149 -13.42 7.76 14.34
C ASN A 149 -13.08 7.88 15.83
N HIS A 150 -13.88 7.27 16.70
CA HIS A 150 -13.78 7.37 18.16
C HIS A 150 -12.41 6.93 18.72
N ASP A 151 -11.81 5.90 18.10
CA ASP A 151 -10.52 5.34 18.50
C ASP A 151 -9.37 5.80 17.57
N ASP A 152 -9.61 6.82 16.74
CA ASP A 152 -8.68 7.37 15.73
C ASP A 152 -8.25 6.35 14.64
N GLU A 153 -8.79 5.13 14.66
CA GLU A 153 -8.42 4.05 13.74
C GLU A 153 -8.91 4.27 12.31
N ASN A 154 -8.14 3.77 11.33
CA ASN A 154 -8.54 3.76 9.92
C ASN A 154 -8.44 2.36 9.31
N PRO A 155 -9.35 1.44 9.65
CA PRO A 155 -9.36 0.10 9.05
C PRO A 155 -9.56 0.14 7.53
N LEU A 156 -10.17 1.19 6.97
CA LEU A 156 -10.30 1.34 5.53
C LEU A 156 -8.93 1.47 4.85
N TYR A 157 -8.07 2.38 5.32
CA TYR A 157 -6.73 2.55 4.73
C TYR A 157 -5.94 1.25 4.78
N GLY A 158 -5.86 0.62 5.96
CA GLY A 158 -5.12 -0.63 6.14
C GLY A 158 -5.67 -1.75 5.25
N THR A 159 -6.99 -1.92 5.21
CA THR A 159 -7.64 -2.95 4.38
C THR A 159 -7.44 -2.70 2.89
N ALA A 160 -7.61 -1.46 2.42
CA ALA A 160 -7.41 -1.12 1.02
C ALA A 160 -5.97 -1.39 0.55
N LYS A 161 -4.95 -1.01 1.35
CA LYS A 161 -3.54 -1.29 1.01
C LYS A 161 -3.23 -2.79 0.98
N VAL A 162 -3.76 -3.56 1.95
CA VAL A 162 -3.58 -5.01 1.97
C VAL A 162 -4.26 -5.67 0.77
N ILE A 163 -5.52 -5.32 0.48
CA ILE A 163 -6.25 -5.90 -0.66
C ILE A 163 -5.57 -5.53 -1.98
N LEU A 164 -5.15 -4.28 -2.15
CA LEU A 164 -4.40 -3.86 -3.32
C LEU A 164 -3.15 -4.73 -3.53
N ALA A 165 -2.39 -4.97 -2.46
CA ALA A 165 -1.21 -5.84 -2.52
C ALA A 165 -1.58 -7.28 -2.89
N LEU A 166 -2.58 -7.87 -2.25
CA LEU A 166 -3.02 -9.24 -2.51
C LEU A 166 -3.51 -9.41 -3.95
N VAL A 167 -4.23 -8.44 -4.50
CA VAL A 167 -4.67 -8.44 -5.90
C VAL A 167 -3.46 -8.41 -6.86
N GLU A 168 -2.54 -7.46 -6.70
CA GLU A 168 -1.38 -7.31 -7.60
C GLU A 168 -0.41 -8.50 -7.58
N ILE A 169 -0.30 -9.19 -6.45
CA ILE A 169 0.56 -10.37 -6.32
C ILE A 169 -0.15 -11.69 -6.62
N GLY A 170 -1.41 -11.64 -7.08
CA GLY A 170 -2.18 -12.82 -7.52
C GLY A 170 -2.65 -13.70 -6.36
N GLN A 171 -3.13 -13.09 -5.28
CA GLN A 171 -3.63 -13.74 -4.06
C GLN A 171 -5.08 -13.32 -3.71
N SER A 172 -5.80 -12.71 -4.67
CA SER A 172 -7.19 -12.25 -4.52
C SER A 172 -8.19 -13.37 -4.19
N ASP A 173 -7.91 -14.60 -4.61
CA ASP A 173 -8.82 -15.74 -4.43
C ASP A 173 -8.72 -16.40 -3.05
N THR A 174 -7.74 -15.99 -2.25
CA THR A 174 -7.56 -16.54 -0.90
C THR A 174 -8.72 -16.14 0.01
N GLN A 175 -9.06 -16.99 0.99
CA GLN A 175 -10.09 -16.66 1.98
C GLN A 175 -9.77 -15.36 2.73
N THR A 176 -8.49 -15.10 2.99
CA THR A 176 -8.01 -13.87 3.62
C THR A 176 -8.35 -12.65 2.76
N ALA A 177 -8.05 -12.68 1.46
CA ALA A 177 -8.40 -11.60 0.53
C ALA A 177 -9.92 -11.42 0.42
N ARG A 178 -10.68 -12.50 0.22
CA ARG A 178 -12.16 -12.44 0.09
C ARG A 178 -12.83 -11.77 1.26
N ARG A 179 -12.39 -12.05 2.50
CA ARG A 179 -12.92 -11.40 3.70
C ARG A 179 -12.68 -9.89 3.71
N GLY A 180 -11.48 -9.44 3.37
CA GLY A 180 -11.18 -8.01 3.32
C GLY A 180 -11.85 -7.28 2.16
N ILE A 181 -11.97 -7.94 1.00
CA ILE A 181 -12.74 -7.41 -0.14
C ILE A 181 -14.22 -7.25 0.26
N GLN A 182 -14.81 -8.28 0.88
CA GLN A 182 -16.18 -8.22 1.36
C GLN A 182 -16.36 -7.12 2.40
N TRP A 183 -15.41 -6.96 3.33
CA TRP A 183 -15.42 -5.88 4.31
C TRP A 183 -15.42 -4.49 3.64
N LEU A 184 -14.60 -4.27 2.59
CA LEU A 184 -14.62 -3.01 1.84
C LEU A 184 -15.98 -2.77 1.17
N VAL A 185 -16.59 -3.80 0.59
CA VAL A 185 -17.92 -3.70 -0.03
C VAL A 185 -18.99 -3.36 1.00
N ASP A 186 -18.94 -3.99 2.18
CA ASP A 186 -19.93 -3.80 3.25
C ASP A 186 -19.77 -2.48 4.01
N ASN A 187 -18.61 -1.82 3.90
CA ASN A 187 -18.30 -0.52 4.53
C ASN A 187 -18.44 0.68 3.56
N GLN A 188 -19.09 0.50 2.40
CA GLN A 188 -19.43 1.61 1.53
C GLN A 188 -20.62 2.41 2.10
N ASN A 189 -20.52 3.74 2.12
CA ASN A 189 -21.62 4.60 2.53
C ASN A 189 -22.73 4.65 1.47
N ASP A 190 -23.95 5.03 1.89
CA ASP A 190 -25.11 5.18 1.00
C ASP A 190 -24.90 6.23 -0.10
N ASP A 191 -23.97 7.18 0.09
CA ASP A 191 -23.60 8.17 -0.92
C ASP A 191 -22.69 7.60 -2.02
N GLY A 192 -22.18 6.38 -1.85
CA GLY A 192 -21.25 5.70 -2.74
C GLY A 192 -19.77 5.92 -2.41
N GLY A 193 -19.44 6.76 -1.43
CA GLY A 193 -18.08 6.98 -0.95
C GLY A 193 -17.69 6.06 0.20
N TRP A 194 -16.46 6.23 0.68
CA TRP A 194 -15.93 5.55 1.86
C TRP A 194 -15.27 6.53 2.83
N SER A 195 -15.21 6.10 4.08
CA SER A 195 -14.47 6.74 5.19
C SER A 195 -13.76 5.65 6.01
N GLY A 196 -13.11 6.04 7.11
CA GLY A 196 -12.45 5.09 8.01
C GLY A 196 -13.39 4.04 8.62
N GLU A 197 -14.68 4.37 8.76
CA GLU A 197 -15.75 3.50 9.26
C GLU A 197 -17.07 3.85 8.56
N LEU A 198 -17.97 2.86 8.42
CA LEU A 198 -19.30 3.06 7.84
C LEU A 198 -20.09 4.14 8.61
N GLY A 199 -20.68 5.08 7.87
CA GLY A 199 -21.49 6.18 8.41
C GLY A 199 -20.70 7.44 8.76
N LEU A 200 -19.36 7.39 8.78
CA LEU A 200 -18.54 8.60 8.85
C LEU A 200 -18.52 9.33 7.49
N PRO A 201 -18.25 10.65 7.46
CA PRO A 201 -18.20 11.41 6.21
C PRO A 201 -17.20 10.83 5.21
N SER A 202 -17.68 10.56 3.98
CA SER A 202 -16.86 10.08 2.88
C SER A 202 -15.76 11.09 2.50
N SER A 203 -14.54 10.60 2.25
CA SER A 203 -13.42 11.44 1.76
C SER A 203 -12.93 10.99 0.38
N VAL A 204 -12.19 11.87 -0.29
CA VAL A 204 -11.62 11.57 -1.61
C VAL A 204 -10.53 10.50 -1.48
N GLU A 205 -9.73 10.59 -0.43
CA GLU A 205 -8.61 9.71 -0.15
C GLU A 205 -9.09 8.28 0.06
N GLU A 206 -10.02 8.09 0.99
CA GLU A 206 -10.57 6.81 1.40
C GLU A 206 -11.41 6.17 0.29
N THR A 207 -12.26 6.95 -0.39
CA THR A 207 -13.00 6.48 -1.56
C THR A 207 -12.06 6.03 -2.69
N SER A 208 -11.00 6.79 -2.95
CA SER A 208 -10.04 6.43 -3.99
C SER A 208 -9.29 5.15 -3.66
N LEU A 209 -8.86 4.97 -2.40
CA LEU A 209 -8.18 3.76 -1.95
C LEU A 209 -9.08 2.52 -2.08
N ALA A 210 -10.35 2.63 -1.67
CA ALA A 210 -11.31 1.53 -1.80
C ALA A 210 -11.57 1.17 -3.27
N VAL A 211 -11.79 2.17 -4.12
CA VAL A 211 -11.97 1.96 -5.57
C VAL A 211 -10.74 1.33 -6.20
N GLU A 212 -9.53 1.83 -5.88
CA GLU A 212 -8.27 1.29 -6.40
C GLU A 212 -8.10 -0.19 -6.04
N ALA A 213 -8.38 -0.56 -4.79
CA ALA A 213 -8.26 -1.92 -4.29
C ALA A 213 -9.29 -2.89 -4.90
N LEU A 214 -10.52 -2.41 -5.15
CA LEU A 214 -11.61 -3.22 -5.68
C LEU A 214 -11.65 -3.29 -7.21
N ALA A 215 -10.97 -2.37 -7.91
CA ALA A 215 -11.10 -2.19 -9.36
C ALA A 215 -10.80 -3.45 -10.19
N ASP A 216 -9.95 -4.36 -9.72
CA ASP A 216 -9.59 -5.60 -10.42
C ASP A 216 -10.24 -6.88 -9.84
N VAL A 217 -11.12 -6.73 -8.84
CA VAL A 217 -11.84 -7.84 -8.19
C VAL A 217 -13.01 -8.32 -9.07
N ARG A 218 -13.19 -9.65 -9.16
CA ARG A 218 -14.24 -10.30 -9.96
C ARG A 218 -15.15 -11.21 -9.15
N ASP A 219 -14.55 -12.01 -8.27
CA ASP A 219 -15.24 -13.16 -7.65
C ASP A 219 -15.98 -12.82 -6.33
N VAL A 220 -16.15 -11.53 -6.02
CA VAL A 220 -16.90 -11.07 -4.85
C VAL A 220 -18.18 -10.35 -5.31
N PRO A 221 -19.37 -10.82 -4.89
CA PRO A 221 -20.62 -10.16 -5.20
C PRO A 221 -20.60 -8.68 -4.83
N LYS A 222 -21.25 -7.86 -5.66
CA LYS A 222 -21.36 -6.39 -5.50
C LYS A 222 -20.05 -5.60 -5.56
N ALA A 223 -18.87 -6.22 -5.63
CA ALA A 223 -17.61 -5.47 -5.75
C ALA A 223 -17.58 -4.55 -6.98
N ALA A 224 -18.05 -5.05 -8.14
CA ALA A 224 -18.15 -4.24 -9.36
C ALA A 224 -19.13 -3.07 -9.22
N GLU A 225 -20.25 -3.27 -8.50
CA GLU A 225 -21.24 -2.21 -8.26
C GLU A 225 -20.69 -1.16 -7.29
N ALA A 226 -20.03 -1.60 -6.21
CA ALA A 226 -19.38 -0.72 -5.26
C ALA A 226 -18.36 0.19 -5.96
N VAL A 227 -17.53 -0.37 -6.84
CA VAL A 227 -16.59 0.39 -7.68
C VAL A 227 -17.31 1.43 -8.54
N LYS A 228 -18.43 1.07 -9.19
CA LYS A 228 -19.21 2.02 -10.02
C LYS A 228 -19.74 3.19 -9.21
N LEU A 229 -20.29 2.92 -8.03
CA LEU A 229 -20.78 3.95 -7.10
C LEU A 229 -19.65 4.86 -6.61
N GLY A 230 -18.50 4.30 -6.24
CA GLY A 230 -17.31 5.06 -5.86
C GLY A 230 -16.77 5.96 -6.96
N ILE A 231 -16.73 5.45 -8.19
CA ILE A 231 -16.34 6.24 -9.37
C ILE A 231 -17.32 7.37 -9.64
N ALA A 232 -18.63 7.14 -9.49
CA ALA A 232 -19.64 8.18 -9.62
C ALA A 232 -19.45 9.27 -8.55
N TRP A 233 -19.21 8.88 -7.30
CA TRP A 233 -18.94 9.80 -6.19
C TRP A 233 -17.68 10.65 -6.45
N LEU A 234 -16.56 10.02 -6.82
CA LEU A 234 -15.31 10.72 -7.16
C LEU A 234 -15.48 11.69 -8.34
N THR A 235 -16.25 11.28 -9.37
CA THR A 235 -16.51 12.13 -10.54
C THR A 235 -17.24 13.41 -10.16
N VAL A 236 -18.21 13.34 -9.24
CA VAL A 236 -18.90 14.53 -8.72
C VAL A 236 -17.93 15.44 -7.98
N ARG A 237 -17.07 14.89 -7.10
CA ARG A 237 -16.07 15.67 -6.35
C ARG A 237 -15.09 16.40 -7.27
N ILE A 238 -14.61 15.72 -8.31
CA ILE A 238 -13.69 16.29 -9.31
C ILE A 238 -14.36 17.40 -10.10
N ARG A 239 -15.57 17.17 -10.63
CA ARG A 239 -16.31 18.17 -11.42
C ARG A 239 -16.64 19.43 -10.62
N ASN A 240 -16.90 19.26 -9.33
CA ASN A 240 -17.17 20.38 -8.43
C ASN A 240 -15.90 21.08 -7.94
N GLY A 241 -14.71 20.63 -8.35
CA GLY A 241 -13.44 21.22 -7.93
C GLY A 241 -13.17 21.04 -6.44
N THR A 242 -13.58 19.92 -5.84
CA THR A 242 -13.40 19.62 -4.40
C THR A 242 -12.36 18.54 -4.14
N ILE A 243 -11.61 18.14 -5.18
CA ILE A 243 -10.49 17.19 -5.09
C ILE A 243 -9.24 17.82 -4.47
N ASP A 244 -9.15 19.14 -4.43
CA ASP A 244 -8.04 19.90 -3.83
C ASP A 244 -8.27 20.22 -2.34
N GLN A 245 -9.33 19.67 -1.75
CA GLN A 245 -9.68 19.79 -0.33
C GLN A 245 -9.27 18.50 0.39
N PRO A 246 -8.02 18.39 0.87
CA PRO A 246 -7.53 17.15 1.46
C PRO A 246 -8.17 16.91 2.83
N ALA A 247 -8.49 15.65 3.11
CA ALA A 247 -8.96 15.22 4.42
C ALA A 247 -7.76 14.87 5.34
N PRO A 248 -7.89 15.09 6.66
CA PRO A 248 -6.92 14.57 7.64
C PRO A 248 -6.92 13.04 7.62
N ILE A 249 -5.77 12.43 7.34
CA ILE A 249 -5.64 10.97 7.25
C ILE A 249 -4.36 10.45 7.94
N GLY A 250 -3.38 11.33 8.16
CA GLY A 250 -2.14 10.99 8.81
C GLY A 250 -2.23 11.08 10.33
N PHE A 251 -1.69 10.09 11.04
CA PHE A 251 -1.73 10.02 12.49
C PHE A 251 -0.31 9.89 13.06
N TYR A 252 0.20 10.95 13.68
CA TYR A 252 1.49 10.94 14.37
C TYR A 252 1.32 10.77 15.89
N PHE A 253 2.33 10.24 16.59
CA PHE A 253 2.32 9.73 17.98
C PHE A 253 1.69 10.58 19.10
N ALA A 254 1.29 11.81 18.82
CA ALA A 254 0.63 12.71 19.74
C ALA A 254 -0.79 13.12 19.29
N LYS A 255 -1.45 12.29 18.46
CA LYS A 255 -2.70 12.65 17.76
C LYS A 255 -2.55 13.93 16.92
N LEU A 256 -1.35 14.15 16.39
CA LEU A 256 -1.11 15.21 15.44
C LEU A 256 -1.59 14.73 14.08
N TRP A 257 -2.72 15.29 13.67
CA TRP A 257 -3.32 15.05 12.37
C TRP A 257 -2.59 15.85 11.31
N TYR A 258 -2.23 15.19 10.21
CA TYR A 258 -1.77 15.87 9.02
C TYR A 258 -2.60 15.46 7.81
N PHE A 259 -2.63 16.37 6.84
CA PHE A 259 -3.15 16.15 5.51
C PHE A 259 -2.01 16.32 4.52
N GLU A 260 -2.11 15.69 3.35
CA GLU A 260 -1.16 15.86 2.26
C GLU A 260 -1.93 16.35 1.03
N ARG A 261 -1.49 17.48 0.46
CA ARG A 261 -2.15 18.12 -0.67
C ARG A 261 -2.20 17.22 -1.90
N LEU A 262 -1.23 16.32 -2.05
CA LEU A 262 -1.13 15.44 -3.22
C LEU A 262 -1.95 14.14 -3.09
N TYR A 263 -2.29 13.69 -1.88
CA TYR A 263 -3.03 12.43 -1.68
C TYR A 263 -4.35 12.34 -2.46
N PRO A 264 -5.28 13.32 -2.39
CA PRO A 264 -6.54 13.19 -3.11
C PRO A 264 -6.33 13.14 -4.63
N ILE A 265 -5.31 13.82 -5.16
CA ILE A 265 -4.97 13.83 -6.59
C ILE A 265 -4.35 12.48 -7.00
N ILE A 266 -3.32 12.02 -6.29
CA ILE A 266 -2.59 10.79 -6.61
C ILE A 266 -3.51 9.57 -6.48
N PHE A 267 -4.26 9.47 -5.40
CA PHE A 267 -5.15 8.32 -5.17
C PHE A 267 -6.30 8.32 -6.17
N SER A 268 -6.93 9.48 -6.46
CA SER A 268 -7.99 9.55 -7.49
C SER A 268 -7.45 9.16 -8.86
N ALA A 269 -6.26 9.63 -9.23
CA ALA A 269 -5.64 9.29 -10.51
C ALA A 269 -5.36 7.78 -10.61
N ALA A 270 -4.86 7.15 -9.54
CA ALA A 270 -4.62 5.71 -9.49
C ALA A 270 -5.93 4.91 -9.63
N ALA A 271 -6.96 5.29 -8.87
CA ALA A 271 -8.29 4.67 -8.90
C ALA A 271 -8.94 4.76 -10.28
N LEU A 272 -8.98 5.96 -10.86
CA LEU A 272 -9.56 6.20 -12.19
C LEU A 272 -8.77 5.48 -13.28
N ASN A 273 -7.44 5.50 -13.24
CA ASN A 273 -6.62 4.79 -14.23
C ASN A 273 -6.89 3.29 -14.21
N ARG A 274 -7.00 2.66 -13.03
CA ARG A 274 -7.37 1.24 -12.93
C ARG A 274 -8.75 0.97 -13.50
N TYR A 275 -9.75 1.76 -13.08
CA TYR A 275 -11.11 1.62 -13.57
C TYR A 275 -11.19 1.75 -15.09
N VAL A 276 -10.56 2.77 -15.67
CA VAL A 276 -10.54 2.99 -17.13
C VAL A 276 -9.81 1.85 -17.84
N ARG A 277 -8.65 1.38 -17.36
CA ARG A 277 -7.94 0.26 -17.98
C ARG A 277 -8.80 -1.00 -18.05
N ARG A 278 -9.58 -1.29 -16.99
CA ARG A 278 -10.53 -2.40 -16.99
C ARG A 278 -11.61 -2.23 -18.07
N HIS A 279 -12.27 -1.07 -18.12
CA HIS A 279 -13.40 -0.84 -19.01
C HIS A 279 -13.00 -0.62 -20.48
N SER A 280 -11.83 -0.04 -20.74
CA SER A 280 -11.29 0.12 -22.09
C SER A 280 -10.76 -1.19 -22.68
N SER A 281 -10.45 -2.18 -21.84
CA SER A 281 -9.95 -3.49 -22.29
C SER A 281 -11.02 -4.42 -22.87
N GLY A 282 -12.29 -3.99 -22.95
CA GLY A 282 -13.39 -4.75 -23.56
C GLY A 282 -13.74 -6.06 -22.85
N LYS A 283 -13.21 -6.30 -21.65
CA LYS A 283 -13.55 -7.48 -20.83
C LYS A 283 -14.87 -7.20 -20.12
N PRO A 284 -15.95 -7.95 -20.40
CA PRO A 284 -17.23 -7.74 -19.73
C PRO A 284 -17.13 -8.02 -18.22
N ASP A 285 -18.02 -7.35 -17.47
CA ASP A 285 -18.26 -7.54 -16.04
C ASP A 285 -18.78 -8.95 -15.71
#